data_AF-A0A1M7MNQ3-F1
#
_entry.id   AF-A0A1M7MNQ3-F1
#
_cell.length_a   1.000
_cell.length_b   1.000
_cell.length_c   1.000
_cell.angle_alpha   90.00
_cell.angle_beta   90.00
_cell.angle_gamma   90.00
#
_symmetry.space_group_name_H-M   'P 1'
#
loop_
_entity.id
_entity.type
_entity.pdbx_description
1 polymer ?
#
loop_
_entity_poly.entity_id
_entity_poly.type
_entity_poly.pdbx_seq_one_letter_code
_entity_poly.pdbx_strand_id
1 'polypeptide(L)'
;MKYLLLDTNIFLDMIIDRKNNVSKELVNTFIKLLDFNQVKLVIPAIVIHETYRHIEEQLSEVGKKIKSAIDAIDQIYGVNGYTIEGFEVKDYKKNSKNELNTLKQQYETSHTQYLSEIKLLIQRVFQHPNSILVEDNATLNAACLQRRIYKKAPFHIEKKESFADGLITETLLHINDLIDMADGDTVIFVTGNTSDFSNRDAKEKLHEDILYDLSKRGLDSKIKYVTQFNKLVGADLKTEVEEAKLSEEFEKELRENEEQDRLMLDAEIDDYERESVGLSSLGSFEDNFLESFRESHFAETVVSLFERLNKCYSNVEELFYFFSEELPDFISAIEIDEVSHFTTTWNEHFSENSDFLVETNIGGILSIFDVLESKAVEYDLSEYENSLPDSLEYGDNVCFCGKGKIKYTLKMDELYLSCDNGGSDQLDICLFNSRNESLGEGYISITYGFVDFDDEGNVGDACDEDIEYNITGITSAIENIVQEFEERIETDKIILEQLKAEFNI
;
A
#
# COMPACT_ATOMS: atom_id res chain seq x y z
N MET A 1 -28.09 27.89 33.52
CA MET A 1 -26.86 27.12 33.24
C MET A 1 -27.17 26.08 32.18
N LYS A 2 -26.24 25.81 31.25
CA LYS A 2 -26.40 24.75 30.25
C LYS A 2 -25.55 23.54 30.61
N TYR A 3 -26.18 22.37 30.65
CA TYR A 3 -25.53 21.09 30.89
C TYR A 3 -25.41 20.34 29.56
N LEU A 4 -24.22 19.92 29.19
CA LEU A 4 -23.94 19.18 27.97
C LEU A 4 -23.83 17.69 28.31
N LEU A 5 -24.63 16.85 27.68
CA LEU A 5 -24.48 15.40 27.74
C LEU A 5 -24.02 14.95 26.35
N LEU A 6 -22.74 14.64 26.21
CA LEU A 6 -22.15 14.23 24.93
C LEU A 6 -22.02 12.70 24.88
N ASP A 7 -22.40 12.12 23.76
CA ASP A 7 -22.17 10.72 23.43
C ASP A 7 -20.71 10.46 23.05
N THR A 8 -20.27 9.20 23.13
CA THR A 8 -18.91 8.73 22.83
C THR A 8 -18.47 9.18 21.44
N ASN A 9 -19.36 9.07 20.44
CA ASN A 9 -19.03 9.40 19.05
C ASN A 9 -18.66 10.89 18.88
N ILE A 10 -19.32 11.79 19.62
CA ILE A 10 -19.02 13.23 19.55
C ILE A 10 -17.61 13.52 20.09
N PHE A 11 -17.18 12.81 21.14
CA PHE A 11 -15.80 12.94 21.63
C PHE A 11 -14.80 12.43 20.61
N LEU A 12 -15.10 11.33 19.92
CA LEU A 12 -14.24 10.82 18.86
C LEU A 12 -14.15 11.81 17.70
N ASP A 13 -15.27 12.35 17.24
CA ASP A 13 -15.34 13.33 16.14
C ASP A 13 -14.57 14.63 16.45
N MET A 14 -14.46 15.03 17.73
CA MET A 14 -13.66 16.19 18.14
C MET A 14 -12.14 15.92 18.13
N ILE A 15 -11.74 14.65 18.29
CA ILE A 15 -10.32 14.25 18.39
C ILE A 15 -9.79 13.77 17.04
N ILE A 16 -10.62 13.04 16.29
CA ILE A 16 -10.24 12.29 15.10
C ILE A 16 -10.96 12.90 13.90
N ASP A 17 -10.20 13.34 12.91
CA ASP A 17 -10.76 13.79 11.63
C ASP A 17 -11.12 12.60 10.72
N ARG A 18 -11.77 12.86 9.58
CA ARG A 18 -12.13 11.80 8.62
C ARG A 18 -10.92 11.10 7.97
N LYS A 19 -9.73 11.70 8.03
CA LYS A 19 -8.47 11.09 7.58
C LYS A 19 -7.87 10.16 8.64
N ASN A 20 -8.57 9.96 9.77
CA ASN A 20 -8.10 9.25 10.95
C ASN A 20 -6.88 9.91 11.61
N ASN A 21 -6.69 11.22 11.41
CA ASN A 21 -5.65 11.99 12.09
C ASN A 21 -6.20 12.60 13.38
N VAL A 22 -5.30 12.75 14.35
CA VAL A 22 -5.63 13.34 15.65
C VAL A 22 -5.49 14.85 15.59
N SER A 23 -6.60 15.58 15.64
CA SER A 23 -6.63 17.03 15.82
C SER A 23 -6.84 17.39 17.29
N LYS A 24 -6.02 18.31 17.81
CA LYS A 24 -6.10 18.78 19.20
C LYS A 24 -6.84 20.10 19.34
N GLU A 25 -7.15 20.78 18.23
CA GLU A 25 -7.59 22.19 18.25
C GLU A 25 -9.02 22.32 18.82
N LEU A 26 -9.98 21.60 18.22
CA LEU A 26 -11.38 21.55 18.69
C LEU A 26 -11.51 21.17 20.17
N VAL A 27 -10.75 20.18 20.63
CA VAL A 27 -10.79 19.75 22.04
C VAL A 27 -10.25 20.85 22.95
N ASN A 28 -9.17 21.53 22.58
CA ASN A 28 -8.63 22.63 23.38
C ASN A 28 -9.59 23.83 23.42
N THR A 29 -10.22 24.17 22.30
CA THR A 29 -11.21 25.24 22.22
C THR A 29 -12.45 24.90 23.06
N PHE A 30 -12.85 23.62 23.10
CA PHE A 30 -13.89 23.15 24.02
C PHE A 30 -13.49 23.20 25.50
N ILE A 31 -12.23 22.88 25.85
CA ILE A 31 -11.72 23.06 27.23
C ILE A 31 -11.80 24.53 27.65
N LYS A 32 -11.38 25.46 26.77
CA LYS A 32 -11.51 26.89 27.05
C LYS A 32 -12.96 27.27 27.33
N LEU A 33 -13.91 26.74 26.57
CA LEU A 33 -15.34 27.00 26.81
C LEU A 33 -15.79 26.54 28.21
N LEU A 34 -15.27 25.40 28.67
CA LEU A 34 -15.49 24.92 30.04
C LEU A 34 -14.84 25.84 31.08
N ASP A 35 -13.65 26.39 30.83
CA ASP A 35 -12.94 27.31 31.75
C ASP A 35 -13.77 28.57 32.06
N PHE A 36 -14.57 29.07 31.10
CA PHE A 36 -15.43 30.25 31.29
C PHE A 36 -16.65 30.00 32.19
N ASN A 37 -16.89 28.75 32.62
CA ASN A 37 -18.01 28.37 33.50
C ASN A 37 -19.40 28.79 32.98
N GLN A 38 -19.54 28.82 31.65
CA GLN A 38 -20.80 29.11 30.96
C GLN A 38 -21.59 27.84 30.65
N VAL A 39 -20.87 26.71 30.55
CA VAL A 39 -21.42 25.39 30.32
C VAL A 39 -20.83 24.41 31.32
N LYS A 40 -21.60 23.37 31.65
CA LYS A 40 -21.14 22.23 32.44
C LYS A 40 -21.28 20.96 31.62
N LEU A 41 -20.32 20.06 31.71
CA LEU A 41 -20.35 18.78 31.01
C LEU A 41 -20.85 17.69 31.96
N VAL A 42 -21.77 16.85 31.53
CA VAL A 42 -22.27 15.68 32.25
C VAL A 42 -21.76 14.44 31.54
N ILE A 43 -21.11 13.55 32.28
CA ILE A 43 -20.37 12.43 31.70
C ILE A 43 -20.78 11.14 32.40
N PRO A 44 -21.56 10.27 31.75
CA PRO A 44 -21.78 8.92 32.23
C PRO A 44 -20.46 8.13 32.25
N ALA A 45 -20.22 7.33 33.29
CA ALA A 45 -19.01 6.51 33.41
C ALA A 45 -18.78 5.61 32.19
N ILE A 46 -19.87 5.11 31.57
CA ILE A 46 -19.79 4.29 30.36
C ILE A 46 -19.17 5.01 29.15
N VAL A 47 -19.43 6.32 28.99
CA VAL A 47 -18.87 7.13 27.88
C VAL A 47 -17.36 7.24 28.01
N ILE A 48 -16.85 7.37 29.25
CA ILE A 48 -15.40 7.40 29.52
C ILE A 48 -14.75 6.09 29.08
N HIS A 49 -15.36 4.97 29.47
CA HIS A 49 -14.86 3.63 29.14
C HIS A 49 -14.83 3.40 27.62
N GLU A 50 -15.91 3.73 26.91
CA GLU A 50 -15.97 3.58 25.46
C GLU A 50 -15.02 4.50 24.72
N THR A 51 -14.91 5.77 25.13
CA THR A 51 -14.00 6.74 24.51
C THR A 51 -12.56 6.24 24.57
N TYR A 52 -12.09 5.78 25.74
CA TYR A 52 -10.72 5.25 25.86
C TYR A 52 -10.50 3.97 25.07
N ARG A 53 -11.48 3.06 25.08
CA ARG A 53 -11.41 1.83 24.30
C ARG A 53 -11.30 2.10 22.80
N HIS A 54 -12.12 2.99 22.26
CA HIS A 54 -12.11 3.30 20.83
C HIS A 54 -10.84 4.02 20.39
N ILE A 55 -10.31 4.93 21.21
CA ILE A 55 -9.01 5.58 20.92
C ILE A 55 -7.88 4.53 20.86
N GLU A 56 -7.87 3.56 21.76
CA GLU A 56 -6.90 2.45 21.73
C GLU A 56 -7.06 1.58 20.48
N GLU A 57 -8.29 1.24 20.11
CA GLU A 57 -8.61 0.46 18.91
C GLU A 57 -8.13 1.18 17.63
N GLN A 58 -8.44 2.47 17.50
CA GLN A 58 -8.05 3.32 16.36
C GLN A 58 -6.53 3.44 16.22
N LEU A 59 -5.81 3.73 17.31
CA LEU A 59 -4.35 3.77 17.28
C LEU A 59 -3.74 2.39 16.98
N SER A 60 -4.32 1.31 17.50
CA SER A 60 -3.85 -0.03 17.17
C SER A 60 -4.01 -0.34 15.67
N GLU A 61 -5.01 0.24 15.02
CA GLU A 61 -5.28 0.04 13.60
C GLU A 61 -4.19 0.66 12.72
N VAL A 62 -3.67 1.83 13.09
CA VAL A 62 -2.50 2.46 12.44
C VAL A 62 -1.28 1.52 12.49
N GLY A 63 -1.01 0.92 13.64
CA GLY A 63 0.08 -0.06 13.79
C GLY A 63 -0.12 -1.31 12.91
N LYS A 64 -1.37 -1.76 12.73
CA LYS A 64 -1.69 -2.86 11.80
C LYS A 64 -1.42 -2.47 10.34
N LYS A 65 -1.80 -1.26 9.92
CA LYS A 65 -1.53 -0.76 8.56
C LYS A 65 -0.02 -0.69 8.25
N ILE A 66 0.78 -0.18 9.20
CA ILE A 66 2.26 -0.17 9.06
C ILE A 66 2.80 -1.61 8.93
N LYS A 67 2.28 -2.55 9.74
CA LYS A 67 2.67 -3.95 9.65
C LYS A 67 2.31 -4.56 8.30
N SER A 68 1.10 -4.32 7.79
CA SER A 68 0.69 -4.80 6.48
C SER A 68 1.62 -4.27 5.37
N ALA A 69 2.06 -3.02 5.46
CA ALA A 69 3.05 -2.48 4.52
C ALA A 69 4.42 -3.18 4.62
N ILE A 70 4.90 -3.50 5.84
CA ILE A 70 6.14 -4.29 6.02
C ILE A 70 5.98 -5.70 5.46
N ASP A 71 4.84 -6.35 5.73
CA ASP A 71 4.55 -7.70 5.26
C ASP A 71 4.46 -7.72 3.71
N ALA A 72 3.94 -6.64 3.09
CA ALA A 72 3.98 -6.44 1.64
C ALA A 72 5.43 -6.29 1.12
N ILE A 73 6.29 -5.52 1.81
CA ILE A 73 7.73 -5.48 1.48
C ILE A 73 8.38 -6.86 1.61
N ASP A 74 8.03 -7.66 2.62
CA ASP A 74 8.60 -9.00 2.79
C ASP A 74 8.26 -9.95 1.63
N GLN A 75 7.13 -9.71 0.96
CA GLN A 75 6.72 -10.41 -0.25
C GLN A 75 7.46 -9.94 -1.52
N ILE A 76 8.24 -8.86 -1.48
CA ILE A 76 9.08 -8.44 -2.62
C ILE A 76 10.26 -9.40 -2.73
N TYR A 77 10.36 -10.25 -3.75
CA TYR A 77 11.50 -11.17 -3.89
C TYR A 77 12.60 -10.52 -4.72
N GLY A 78 13.86 -10.65 -4.27
CA GLY A 78 15.03 -10.31 -5.08
C GLY A 78 15.71 -11.59 -5.55
N VAL A 79 16.24 -11.57 -6.78
CA VAL A 79 17.05 -12.67 -7.33
C VAL A 79 18.31 -12.80 -6.46
N ASN A 80 18.51 -13.97 -5.82
CA ASN A 80 19.69 -14.21 -4.98
C ASN A 80 20.87 -14.59 -5.88
N GLY A 81 21.82 -13.67 -6.10
CA GLY A 81 23.04 -14.01 -6.80
C GLY A 81 23.98 -12.84 -7.05
N TYR A 82 23.44 -11.66 -7.40
CA TYR A 82 24.27 -10.54 -7.86
C TYR A 82 24.09 -9.25 -7.08
N THR A 83 25.21 -8.55 -6.93
CA THR A 83 25.32 -7.22 -6.35
C THR A 83 25.65 -6.25 -7.47
N ILE A 84 24.68 -5.46 -7.93
CA ILE A 84 24.95 -4.33 -8.83
C ILE A 84 25.59 -3.23 -7.96
N GLU A 85 26.73 -2.67 -8.38
CA GLU A 85 27.34 -1.52 -7.69
C GLU A 85 26.29 -0.39 -7.61
N GLY A 86 25.77 -0.14 -6.40
CA GLY A 86 24.74 0.87 -6.13
C GLY A 86 23.30 0.38 -6.03
N PHE A 87 23.00 -0.90 -6.32
CA PHE A 87 21.64 -1.45 -6.19
C PHE A 87 21.64 -2.94 -5.82
N GLU A 88 21.44 -3.23 -4.53
CA GLU A 88 21.13 -4.56 -4.03
C GLU A 88 19.66 -4.58 -3.57
N VAL A 89 18.80 -5.41 -4.16
CA VAL A 89 17.40 -5.60 -3.69
C VAL A 89 17.40 -6.05 -2.23
N LYS A 90 18.41 -6.79 -1.80
CA LYS A 90 18.63 -7.13 -0.39
C LYS A 90 18.87 -5.88 0.45
N ASP A 91 19.67 -4.94 0.00
CA ASP A 91 19.92 -3.68 0.69
C ASP A 91 18.74 -2.71 0.60
N TYR A 92 17.99 -2.65 -0.50
CA TYR A 92 16.77 -1.83 -0.59
C TYR A 92 15.63 -2.42 0.23
N LYS A 93 15.35 -3.73 0.13
CA LYS A 93 14.45 -4.40 1.09
C LYS A 93 14.90 -4.12 2.48
N LYS A 94 16.19 -4.28 2.79
CA LYS A 94 16.72 -4.02 4.12
C LYS A 94 16.62 -2.55 4.49
N ASN A 95 16.82 -1.60 3.61
CA ASN A 95 16.75 -0.15 3.87
C ASN A 95 15.31 0.31 4.02
N SER A 96 14.41 -0.02 3.10
CA SER A 96 12.97 0.26 3.21
C SER A 96 12.33 -0.50 4.36
N LYS A 97 12.73 -1.76 4.62
CA LYS A 97 12.34 -2.50 5.84
C LYS A 97 12.96 -1.88 7.06
N ASN A 98 14.18 -1.33 7.00
CA ASN A 98 14.78 -0.62 8.12
C ASN A 98 14.06 0.70 8.35
N GLU A 99 13.64 1.44 7.32
CA GLU A 99 12.89 2.68 7.43
C GLU A 99 11.47 2.42 7.93
N LEU A 100 10.75 1.42 7.40
CA LEU A 100 9.44 1.02 7.90
C LEU A 100 9.51 0.34 9.27
N ASN A 101 10.55 -0.43 9.58
CA ASN A 101 10.77 -0.92 10.94
C ASN A 101 11.22 0.21 11.87
N THR A 102 11.93 1.22 11.37
CA THR A 102 12.27 2.43 12.14
C THR A 102 11.01 3.22 12.41
N LEU A 103 10.13 3.40 11.43
CA LEU A 103 8.83 4.02 11.58
C LEU A 103 7.95 3.20 12.52
N LYS A 104 7.89 1.88 12.36
CA LYS A 104 7.16 0.98 13.26
C LYS A 104 7.72 1.03 14.67
N GLN A 105 9.03 1.01 14.85
CA GLN A 105 9.67 1.07 16.15
C GLN A 105 9.51 2.45 16.77
N GLN A 106 9.64 3.53 16.00
CA GLN A 106 9.35 4.91 16.44
C GLN A 106 7.88 5.04 16.82
N TYR A 107 6.98 4.47 16.04
CA TYR A 107 5.56 4.44 16.31
C TYR A 107 5.27 3.62 17.56
N GLU A 108 5.79 2.39 17.72
CA GLU A 108 5.62 1.54 18.90
C GLU A 108 6.22 2.16 20.17
N THR A 109 7.40 2.77 20.05
CA THR A 109 8.08 3.48 21.14
C THR A 109 7.30 4.74 21.54
N SER A 110 6.74 5.44 20.55
CA SER A 110 5.92 6.64 20.76
C SER A 110 4.44 6.30 20.98
N HIS A 111 3.98 5.06 20.80
CA HIS A 111 2.57 4.67 20.81
C HIS A 111 2.00 4.90 22.20
N THR A 112 2.76 4.47 23.21
CA THR A 112 2.43 4.73 24.62
C THR A 112 2.39 6.22 24.91
N GLN A 113 3.29 7.00 24.28
CA GLN A 113 3.31 8.45 24.43
C GLN A 113 2.11 9.13 23.75
N TYR A 114 1.80 8.81 22.49
CA TYR A 114 0.61 9.28 21.77
C TYR A 114 -0.66 8.95 22.52
N LEU A 115 -0.82 7.69 22.94
CA LEU A 115 -1.95 7.25 23.75
C LEU A 115 -2.01 8.03 25.07
N SER A 116 -0.87 8.24 25.73
CA SER A 116 -0.83 9.04 26.96
C SER A 116 -1.21 10.50 26.73
N GLU A 117 -0.76 11.12 25.64
CA GLU A 117 -1.08 12.51 25.31
C GLU A 117 -2.55 12.70 24.99
N ILE A 118 -3.15 11.81 24.19
CA ILE A 118 -4.57 11.84 23.87
C ILE A 118 -5.40 11.56 25.12
N LYS A 119 -5.01 10.55 25.93
CA LYS A 119 -5.67 10.27 27.21
C LYS A 119 -5.58 11.46 28.15
N LEU A 120 -4.44 12.13 28.25
CA LEU A 120 -4.27 13.34 29.05
C LEU A 120 -5.14 14.49 28.53
N LEU A 121 -5.22 14.68 27.22
CA LEU A 121 -6.08 15.70 26.61
C LEU A 121 -7.56 15.45 26.96
N ILE A 122 -8.03 14.21 26.84
CA ILE A 122 -9.42 13.85 27.18
C ILE A 122 -9.66 13.85 28.68
N GLN A 123 -8.68 13.43 29.47
CA GLN A 123 -8.74 13.54 30.92
C GLN A 123 -8.89 15.00 31.37
N ARG A 124 -8.28 15.97 30.68
CA ARG A 124 -8.49 17.40 30.95
C ARG A 124 -9.95 17.83 30.74
N VAL A 125 -10.66 17.22 29.78
CA VAL A 125 -12.10 17.44 29.58
C VAL A 125 -12.90 16.73 30.67
N PHE A 126 -12.64 15.45 30.90
CA PHE A 126 -13.43 14.62 31.81
C PHE A 126 -13.28 14.98 33.30
N GLN A 127 -12.09 15.41 33.71
CA GLN A 127 -11.78 15.83 35.08
C GLN A 127 -11.82 17.35 35.26
N HIS A 128 -12.33 18.08 34.27
CA HIS A 128 -12.49 19.52 34.38
C HIS A 128 -13.39 19.87 35.57
N PRO A 129 -13.14 20.97 36.33
CA PRO A 129 -14.00 21.37 37.45
C PRO A 129 -15.47 21.59 37.10
N ASN A 130 -15.76 21.92 35.84
CA ASN A 130 -17.10 22.09 35.29
C ASN A 130 -17.64 20.82 34.62
N SER A 131 -17.00 19.67 34.82
CA SER A 131 -17.47 18.35 34.41
C SER A 131 -18.01 17.56 35.61
N ILE A 132 -19.16 16.92 35.42
CA ILE A 132 -19.90 16.16 36.42
C ILE A 132 -19.90 14.70 35.97
N LEU A 133 -19.14 13.86 36.68
CA LEU A 133 -19.12 12.43 36.47
C LEU A 133 -20.35 11.77 37.10
N VAL A 134 -21.09 11.02 36.29
CA VAL A 134 -22.22 10.19 36.74
C VAL A 134 -21.75 8.74 36.79
N GLU A 135 -21.54 8.25 38.01
CA GLU A 135 -21.17 6.85 38.27
C GLU A 135 -22.35 5.90 38.02
N ASP A 136 -22.02 4.69 37.57
CA ASP A 136 -22.98 3.61 37.44
C ASP A 136 -23.58 3.28 38.81
N ASN A 137 -24.91 3.22 38.88
CA ASN A 137 -25.62 2.91 40.10
C ASN A 137 -26.75 1.91 39.87
N ALA A 138 -27.19 1.25 40.95
CA ALA A 138 -28.19 0.20 40.89
C ALA A 138 -29.52 0.68 40.27
N THR A 139 -29.87 1.95 40.45
CA THR A 139 -31.10 2.55 39.88
C THR A 139 -31.01 2.65 38.36
N LEU A 140 -29.92 3.24 37.83
CA LEU A 140 -29.69 3.36 36.39
C LEU A 140 -29.59 1.97 35.72
N ASN A 141 -28.87 1.04 36.34
CA ASN A 141 -28.73 -0.33 35.84
C ASN A 141 -30.07 -1.06 35.78
N ALA A 142 -30.89 -0.96 36.84
CA ALA A 142 -32.21 -1.58 36.85
C ALA A 142 -33.14 -0.94 35.80
N ALA A 143 -33.10 0.38 35.64
CA ALA A 143 -33.89 1.09 34.64
C ALA A 143 -33.48 0.71 33.21
N CYS A 144 -32.18 0.59 32.93
CA CYS A 144 -31.66 0.19 31.62
C CYS A 144 -32.09 -1.24 31.27
N LEU A 145 -32.01 -2.18 32.23
CA LEU A 145 -32.52 -3.53 32.06
C LEU A 145 -34.03 -3.56 31.81
N GLN A 146 -34.79 -2.74 32.52
CA GLN A 146 -36.23 -2.63 32.32
C GLN A 146 -36.55 -2.09 30.91
N ARG A 147 -35.83 -1.05 30.46
CA ARG A 147 -35.94 -0.51 29.09
C ARG A 147 -35.69 -1.59 28.04
N ARG A 148 -34.66 -2.42 28.23
CA ARG A 148 -34.35 -3.57 27.36
C ARG A 148 -35.48 -4.60 27.32
N ILE A 149 -36.05 -4.97 28.48
CA ILE A 149 -37.17 -5.93 28.56
C ILE A 149 -38.37 -5.46 27.75
N TYR A 150 -38.66 -4.16 27.79
CA TYR A 150 -39.76 -3.56 27.01
C TYR A 150 -39.38 -3.20 25.57
N LYS A 151 -38.17 -3.53 25.11
CA LYS A 151 -37.65 -3.22 23.77
C LYS A 151 -37.81 -1.75 23.37
N LYS A 152 -37.69 -0.85 24.35
CA LYS A 152 -37.73 0.60 24.10
C LYS A 152 -36.39 1.09 23.56
N ALA A 153 -36.40 2.14 22.73
CA ALA A 153 -35.17 2.74 22.23
C ALA A 153 -34.19 3.07 23.37
N PRO A 154 -32.89 2.71 23.26
CA PRO A 154 -32.21 2.28 22.03
C PRO A 154 -32.33 0.76 21.69
N PHE A 155 -32.90 -0.07 22.57
CA PHE A 155 -33.05 -1.54 22.36
C PHE A 155 -34.16 -1.96 21.38
N HIS A 156 -34.71 -1.02 20.62
CA HIS A 156 -35.81 -1.24 19.68
C HIS A 156 -35.39 -1.94 18.38
N ILE A 157 -34.08 -2.06 18.13
CA ILE A 157 -33.50 -2.75 16.98
C ILE A 157 -33.14 -4.20 17.39
N GLU A 158 -33.68 -5.18 16.68
CA GLU A 158 -33.41 -6.59 16.99
C GLU A 158 -31.94 -6.96 16.71
N LYS A 159 -31.34 -7.75 17.62
CA LYS A 159 -29.95 -8.26 17.58
C LYS A 159 -28.84 -7.26 17.90
N LYS A 160 -29.14 -5.99 18.21
CA LYS A 160 -28.13 -5.02 18.68
C LYS A 160 -28.08 -4.99 20.22
N GLU A 161 -26.89 -5.13 20.79
CA GLU A 161 -26.68 -4.97 22.24
C GLU A 161 -26.22 -3.54 22.56
N SER A 162 -27.17 -2.62 22.71
CA SER A 162 -26.94 -1.19 22.96
C SER A 162 -27.01 -0.81 24.45
N PHE A 163 -26.25 -1.51 25.30
CA PHE A 163 -26.28 -1.27 26.75
C PHE A 163 -25.73 0.10 27.15
N ALA A 164 -24.66 0.55 26.49
CA ALA A 164 -24.08 1.87 26.73
C ALA A 164 -25.06 2.97 26.36
N ASP A 165 -25.62 2.92 25.16
CA ASP A 165 -26.68 3.84 24.72
C ASP A 165 -27.87 3.84 25.68
N GLY A 166 -28.23 2.66 26.20
CA GLY A 166 -29.28 2.50 27.21
C GLY A 166 -28.96 3.20 28.52
N LEU A 167 -27.71 3.12 29.00
CA LEU A 167 -27.24 3.81 30.20
C LEU A 167 -27.17 5.34 29.99
N ILE A 168 -26.74 5.80 28.81
CA ILE A 168 -26.76 7.22 28.43
C ILE A 168 -28.21 7.74 28.46
N THR A 169 -29.15 6.98 27.87
CA THR A 169 -30.58 7.30 27.87
C THR A 169 -31.14 7.38 29.29
N GLU A 170 -30.83 6.41 30.14
CA GLU A 170 -31.32 6.41 31.52
C GLU A 170 -30.67 7.50 32.38
N THR A 171 -29.42 7.87 32.09
CA THR A 171 -28.76 9.03 32.71
C THR A 171 -29.51 10.32 32.37
N LEU A 172 -29.88 10.50 31.11
CA LEU A 172 -30.70 11.63 30.66
C LEU A 172 -32.06 11.67 31.36
N LEU A 173 -32.73 10.52 31.52
CA LEU A 173 -34.05 10.41 32.17
C LEU A 173 -34.02 10.63 33.68
N HIS A 174 -32.88 10.40 34.34
CA HIS A 174 -32.70 10.58 35.78
C HIS A 174 -31.90 11.84 36.11
N ILE A 175 -31.71 12.75 35.16
CA ILE A 175 -30.80 13.89 35.32
C ILE A 175 -31.12 14.79 36.53
N ASN A 176 -32.40 14.98 36.85
CA ASN A 176 -32.85 15.73 38.04
C ASN A 176 -32.46 15.04 39.37
N ASP A 177 -32.34 13.71 39.37
CA ASP A 177 -31.98 12.94 40.56
C ASP A 177 -30.44 12.91 40.75
N LEU A 178 -29.70 13.25 39.70
CA LEU A 178 -28.24 13.17 39.64
C LEU A 178 -27.58 14.54 39.78
N ILE A 179 -28.27 15.61 39.40
CA ILE A 179 -27.75 16.98 39.38
C ILE A 179 -28.79 17.94 39.94
N ASP A 180 -28.37 18.82 40.84
CA ASP A 180 -29.19 19.92 41.36
C ASP A 180 -29.38 21.00 40.29
N MET A 181 -30.43 20.86 39.47
CA MET A 181 -30.78 21.83 38.43
C MET A 181 -31.71 22.92 38.95
N ALA A 182 -31.35 24.18 38.71
CA ALA A 182 -32.18 25.33 39.04
C ALA A 182 -33.32 25.52 38.02
N ASP A 183 -34.31 26.32 38.40
CA ASP A 183 -35.37 26.74 37.47
C ASP A 183 -34.77 27.66 36.38
N GLY A 184 -34.81 27.20 35.13
CA GLY A 184 -34.20 27.86 33.97
C GLY A 184 -32.92 27.17 33.45
N ASP A 185 -32.45 26.11 34.11
CA ASP A 185 -31.36 25.27 33.59
C ASP A 185 -31.86 24.34 32.48
N THR A 186 -31.00 24.10 31.49
CA THR A 186 -31.30 23.28 30.31
C THR A 186 -30.20 22.23 30.12
N VAL A 187 -30.59 21.02 29.72
CA VAL A 187 -29.67 19.94 29.34
C VAL A 187 -29.69 19.78 27.83
N ILE A 188 -28.53 19.77 27.20
CA ILE A 188 -28.38 19.56 25.76
C ILE A 188 -27.72 18.19 25.58
N PHE A 189 -28.49 17.23 25.07
CA PHE A 189 -27.99 15.91 24.70
C PHE A 189 -27.50 15.94 23.24
N VAL A 190 -26.26 15.51 23.03
CA VAL A 190 -25.58 15.58 21.74
C VAL A 190 -25.08 14.19 21.34
N THR A 191 -25.56 13.68 20.21
CA THR A 191 -25.13 12.39 19.65
C THR A 191 -25.24 12.39 18.13
N GLY A 192 -24.26 11.82 17.44
CA GLY A 192 -24.36 11.58 15.99
C GLY A 192 -25.09 10.28 15.65
N ASN A 193 -25.41 9.46 16.66
CA ASN A 193 -26.07 8.17 16.49
C ASN A 193 -27.59 8.32 16.32
N THR A 194 -27.97 8.79 15.14
CA THR A 194 -29.39 8.97 14.78
C THR A 194 -30.17 7.65 14.68
N SER A 195 -29.48 6.52 14.57
CA SER A 195 -30.13 5.20 14.46
C SER A 195 -30.78 4.75 15.77
N ASP A 196 -30.15 5.05 16.90
CA ASP A 196 -30.57 4.57 18.21
C ASP A 196 -31.40 5.59 18.99
N PHE A 197 -31.14 6.89 18.76
CA PHE A 197 -31.70 7.98 19.55
C PHE A 197 -32.72 8.86 18.81
N SER A 198 -32.72 8.87 17.47
CA SER A 198 -33.62 9.76 16.71
C SER A 198 -34.92 9.08 16.29
N ASN A 199 -35.93 9.91 16.00
CA ASN A 199 -37.10 9.51 15.26
C ASN A 199 -36.72 9.16 13.81
N ARG A 200 -37.33 8.11 13.25
CA ARG A 200 -37.03 7.60 11.90
C ARG A 200 -37.35 8.61 10.80
N ASP A 201 -38.44 9.35 10.94
CA ASP A 201 -38.92 10.30 9.93
C ASP A 201 -38.39 11.73 10.18
N ALA A 202 -37.93 12.00 11.39
CA ALA A 202 -37.39 13.30 11.80
C ALA A 202 -36.10 13.12 12.63
N LYS A 203 -34.96 12.96 11.94
CA LYS A 203 -33.65 12.70 12.58
C LYS A 203 -33.21 13.75 13.59
N GLU A 204 -33.73 14.98 13.50
CA GLU A 204 -33.50 16.11 14.42
C GLU A 204 -34.34 16.02 15.71
N LYS A 205 -35.20 15.01 15.85
CA LYS A 205 -36.04 14.79 17.04
C LYS A 205 -35.66 13.47 17.70
N LEU A 206 -35.75 13.43 19.02
CA LEU A 206 -35.60 12.20 19.80
C LEU A 206 -36.65 11.15 19.39
N HIS A 207 -36.28 9.90 19.55
CA HIS A 207 -37.18 8.76 19.38
C HIS A 207 -38.41 8.87 20.31
N GLU A 208 -39.57 8.40 19.84
CA GLU A 208 -40.85 8.55 20.52
C GLU A 208 -40.86 7.95 21.93
N ASP A 209 -40.22 6.79 22.12
CA ASP A 209 -40.06 6.16 23.44
C ASP A 209 -39.33 7.06 24.44
N ILE A 210 -38.26 7.73 24.00
CA ILE A 210 -37.45 8.60 24.85
C ILE A 210 -38.23 9.87 25.17
N LEU A 211 -38.87 10.47 24.16
CA LEU A 211 -39.75 11.63 24.35
C LEU A 211 -40.90 11.33 25.31
N TYR A 212 -41.55 10.20 25.17
CA TYR A 212 -42.64 9.78 26.06
C TYR A 212 -42.18 9.66 27.51
N ASP A 213 -41.02 9.03 27.73
CA ASP A 213 -40.46 8.85 29.07
C ASP A 213 -39.98 10.18 29.68
N LEU A 214 -39.50 11.12 28.85
CA LEU A 214 -39.16 12.48 29.24
C LEU A 214 -40.39 13.28 29.68
N SER A 215 -41.47 13.26 28.89
CA SER A 215 -42.73 13.94 29.24
C SER A 215 -43.32 13.40 30.52
N LYS A 216 -43.26 12.07 30.75
CA LYS A 216 -43.74 11.45 31.99
C LYS A 216 -43.02 11.97 33.24
N ARG A 217 -41.77 12.39 33.08
CA ARG A 217 -40.92 12.95 34.15
C ARG A 217 -40.90 14.48 34.18
N GLY A 218 -41.64 15.15 33.29
CA GLY A 218 -41.67 16.62 33.20
C GLY A 218 -40.34 17.25 32.76
N LEU A 219 -39.55 16.51 31.97
CA LEU A 219 -38.23 16.93 31.48
C LEU A 219 -38.24 17.42 30.03
N ASP A 220 -39.37 17.32 29.34
CA ASP A 220 -39.55 17.66 27.93
C ASP A 220 -39.21 19.10 27.57
N SER A 221 -39.45 20.04 28.49
CA SER A 221 -39.11 21.46 28.31
C SER A 221 -37.68 21.82 28.74
N LYS A 222 -36.97 20.90 29.41
CA LYS A 222 -35.62 21.10 29.94
C LYS A 222 -34.54 20.43 29.10
N ILE A 223 -34.90 19.50 28.22
CA ILE A 223 -33.94 18.77 27.38
C ILE A 223 -34.02 19.23 25.94
N LYS A 224 -32.87 19.60 25.40
CA LYS A 224 -32.66 19.84 23.98
C LYS A 224 -31.84 18.71 23.38
N TYR A 225 -32.17 18.34 22.16
CA TYR A 225 -31.50 17.30 21.40
C TYR A 225 -30.77 17.92 20.21
N VAL A 226 -29.50 17.56 20.02
CA VAL A 226 -28.65 18.05 18.94
C VAL A 226 -27.88 16.86 18.34
N THR A 227 -27.77 16.82 17.02
CA THR A 227 -27.16 15.66 16.33
C THR A 227 -25.69 15.85 15.97
N GLN A 228 -25.17 17.07 16.07
CA GLN A 228 -23.85 17.45 15.59
C GLN A 228 -23.21 18.49 16.51
N PHE A 229 -21.90 18.38 16.70
CA PHE A 229 -21.14 19.34 17.49
C PHE A 229 -21.15 20.75 16.88
N ASN A 230 -21.07 20.88 15.56
CA ASN A 230 -21.10 22.19 14.88
C ASN A 230 -22.41 22.95 15.17
N LYS A 231 -23.55 22.25 15.16
CA LYS A 231 -24.86 22.82 15.51
C LYS A 231 -24.93 23.24 16.97
N LEU A 232 -24.34 22.44 17.86
CA LEU A 232 -24.24 22.78 19.28
C LEU A 232 -23.52 24.12 19.45
N VAL A 233 -22.34 24.28 18.86
CA VAL A 233 -21.52 25.48 19.01
C VAL A 233 -22.16 26.70 18.30
N GLY A 234 -22.59 26.54 17.05
CA GLY A 234 -23.04 27.65 16.21
C GLY A 234 -24.45 28.18 16.52
N ALA A 235 -25.32 27.37 17.12
CA ALA A 235 -26.68 27.78 17.45
C ALA A 235 -26.95 27.76 18.96
N ASP A 236 -26.62 26.63 19.60
CA ASP A 236 -27.06 26.36 20.97
C ASP A 236 -26.16 26.94 22.04
N LEU A 237 -24.88 27.10 21.76
CA LEU A 237 -23.88 27.70 22.65
C LEU A 237 -23.40 29.06 22.14
N LYS A 238 -24.09 29.65 21.16
CA LYS A 238 -23.65 30.88 20.50
C LYS A 238 -23.35 32.00 21.51
N THR A 239 -24.26 32.23 22.46
CA THR A 239 -24.08 33.25 23.49
C THR A 239 -22.89 32.94 24.39
N GLU A 240 -22.76 31.68 24.83
CA GLU A 240 -21.66 31.24 25.69
C GLU A 240 -20.30 31.34 25.00
N VAL A 241 -20.26 31.02 23.70
CA VAL A 241 -19.08 31.10 22.84
C VAL A 241 -18.68 32.56 22.59
N GLU A 242 -19.66 33.44 22.35
CA GLU A 242 -19.44 34.89 22.22
C GLU A 242 -18.91 35.49 23.52
N GLU A 243 -19.50 35.12 24.66
CA GLU A 243 -19.06 35.56 25.99
C GLU A 243 -17.66 35.05 26.35
N ALA A 244 -17.32 33.83 25.91
CA ALA A 244 -15.99 33.24 26.03
C ALA A 244 -14.97 33.81 25.02
N LYS A 245 -15.39 34.64 24.05
CA LYS A 245 -14.58 35.15 22.94
C LYS A 245 -13.93 34.04 22.09
N LEU A 246 -14.62 32.92 21.91
CA LEU A 246 -14.14 31.75 21.16
C LEU A 246 -14.78 31.64 19.76
N SER A 247 -15.65 32.58 19.38
CA SER A 247 -16.39 32.50 18.11
C SER A 247 -15.49 32.36 16.89
N GLU A 248 -14.41 33.15 16.81
CA GLU A 248 -13.48 33.10 15.66
C GLU A 248 -12.69 31.78 15.61
N GLU A 249 -12.26 31.25 16.76
CA GLU A 249 -11.54 29.97 16.85
C GLU A 249 -12.44 28.82 16.38
N PHE A 250 -13.65 28.71 16.94
CA PHE A 250 -14.61 27.69 16.52
C PHE A 250 -15.02 27.83 15.05
N GLU A 251 -15.30 29.04 14.56
CA GLU A 251 -15.66 29.23 13.15
C GLU A 251 -14.54 28.84 12.19
N LYS A 252 -13.28 29.07 12.57
CA LYS A 252 -12.14 28.68 11.75
C LYS A 252 -12.00 27.16 11.70
N GLU A 253 -11.94 26.50 12.86
CA GLU A 253 -11.77 25.04 12.97
C GLU A 253 -12.89 24.28 12.27
N LEU A 254 -14.15 24.74 12.41
CA LEU A 254 -15.29 24.09 11.77
C LEU A 254 -15.27 24.23 10.24
N ARG A 255 -14.86 25.39 9.71
CA ARG A 255 -14.75 25.61 8.25
C ARG A 255 -13.68 24.74 7.62
N GLU A 256 -12.51 24.64 8.26
CA GLU A 256 -11.41 23.82 7.75
C GLU A 256 -11.80 22.34 7.66
N ASN A 257 -12.54 21.84 8.66
CA ASN A 257 -13.08 20.47 8.62
C ASN A 257 -14.14 20.29 7.51
N GLU A 258 -15.09 21.23 7.37
CA GLU A 258 -16.14 21.15 6.34
C GLU A 258 -15.60 21.24 4.91
N GLU A 259 -14.57 22.07 4.67
CA GLU A 259 -13.93 22.18 3.36
C GLU A 259 -13.21 20.89 2.98
N GLN A 260 -12.51 20.26 3.92
CA GLN A 260 -11.88 18.96 3.69
C GLN A 260 -12.91 17.86 3.41
N ASP A 261 -14.01 17.84 4.17
CA ASP A 261 -15.11 16.90 3.98
C ASP A 261 -15.70 17.02 2.56
N ARG A 262 -15.82 18.25 2.06
CA ARG A 262 -16.35 18.52 0.72
C ARG A 262 -15.39 18.03 -0.37
N LEU A 263 -14.10 18.36 -0.27
CA LEU A 263 -13.10 17.94 -1.26
C LEU A 263 -13.03 16.42 -1.41
N MET A 264 -13.19 15.68 -0.31
CA MET A 264 -13.21 14.22 -0.34
C MET A 264 -14.47 13.68 -1.04
N LEU A 265 -15.64 14.24 -0.72
CA LEU A 265 -16.88 13.83 -1.36
C LEU A 265 -16.85 14.10 -2.87
N ASP A 266 -16.32 15.26 -3.27
CA ASP A 266 -16.18 15.63 -4.67
C ASP A 266 -15.27 14.62 -5.40
N ALA A 267 -14.11 14.23 -4.82
CA ALA A 267 -13.23 13.21 -5.41
C ALA A 267 -13.87 11.80 -5.49
N GLU A 268 -14.63 11.37 -4.47
CA GLU A 268 -15.35 10.10 -4.50
C GLU A 268 -16.45 10.07 -5.58
N ILE A 269 -17.11 11.21 -5.81
CA ILE A 269 -18.12 11.35 -6.87
C ILE A 269 -17.43 11.28 -8.24
N ASP A 270 -16.32 11.99 -8.42
CA ASP A 270 -15.56 11.98 -9.68
C ASP A 270 -15.07 10.57 -10.04
N ASP A 271 -14.53 9.83 -9.07
CA ASP A 271 -14.12 8.43 -9.28
C ASP A 271 -15.32 7.52 -9.59
N TYR A 272 -16.44 7.69 -8.90
CA TYR A 272 -17.67 6.93 -9.20
C TYR A 272 -18.19 7.20 -10.62
N GLU A 273 -18.13 8.45 -11.06
CA GLU A 273 -18.50 8.86 -12.41
C GLU A 273 -17.59 8.23 -13.47
N ARG A 274 -16.27 8.26 -13.25
CA ARG A 274 -15.27 7.60 -14.10
C ARG A 274 -15.48 6.09 -14.19
N GLU A 275 -15.61 5.42 -13.06
CA GLU A 275 -15.84 3.98 -12.99
C GLU A 275 -17.15 3.56 -13.67
N SER A 276 -18.18 4.42 -13.61
CA SER A 276 -19.49 4.13 -14.22
C SER A 276 -19.41 3.99 -15.75
N VAL A 277 -18.41 4.60 -16.39
CA VAL A 277 -18.15 4.52 -17.84
C VAL A 277 -16.96 3.60 -18.17
N GLY A 278 -16.39 2.93 -17.17
CA GLY A 278 -15.31 1.96 -17.34
C GLY A 278 -13.89 2.55 -17.31
N LEU A 279 -13.73 3.81 -16.90
CA LEU A 279 -12.42 4.39 -16.62
C LEU A 279 -11.96 3.99 -15.21
N SER A 280 -10.64 3.94 -14.99
CA SER A 280 -10.08 3.67 -13.67
C SER A 280 -10.22 4.90 -12.75
N SER A 281 -10.40 4.67 -11.44
CA SER A 281 -10.21 5.71 -10.42
C SER A 281 -8.78 6.27 -10.51
N LEU A 282 -8.64 7.59 -10.41
CA LEU A 282 -7.33 8.24 -10.47
C LEU A 282 -6.49 7.89 -9.24
N GLY A 283 -7.13 7.70 -8.09
CA GLY A 283 -6.45 7.34 -6.85
C GLY A 283 -5.85 5.93 -6.84
N SER A 284 -6.35 5.03 -7.67
CA SER A 284 -5.84 3.65 -7.82
C SER A 284 -5.18 3.38 -9.17
N PHE A 285 -5.01 4.40 -10.01
CA PHE A 285 -4.54 4.20 -11.38
C PHE A 285 -3.14 3.58 -11.44
N GLU A 286 -2.22 4.04 -10.59
CA GLU A 286 -0.84 3.54 -10.56
C GLU A 286 -0.77 2.03 -10.29
N ASP A 287 -1.56 1.55 -9.33
CA ASP A 287 -1.66 0.12 -9.01
C ASP A 287 -2.22 -0.68 -10.21
N ASN A 288 -3.28 -0.16 -10.84
CA ASN A 288 -3.88 -0.78 -12.03
C ASN A 288 -2.89 -0.80 -13.21
N PHE A 289 -2.11 0.27 -13.40
CA PHE A 289 -1.07 0.34 -14.43
C PHE A 289 -0.02 -0.75 -14.23
N LEU A 290 0.50 -0.90 -13.00
CA LEU A 290 1.50 -1.91 -12.67
C LEU A 290 1.00 -3.33 -12.94
N GLU A 291 -0.26 -3.63 -12.59
CA GLU A 291 -0.87 -4.93 -12.91
C GLU A 291 -1.01 -5.12 -14.44
N SER A 292 -1.49 -4.10 -15.15
CA SER A 292 -1.66 -4.15 -16.61
C SER A 292 -0.32 -4.31 -17.35
N PHE A 293 0.76 -3.73 -16.82
CA PHE A 293 2.10 -3.82 -17.39
C PHE A 293 2.63 -5.27 -17.35
N ARG A 294 2.42 -5.97 -16.24
CA ARG A 294 2.84 -7.39 -16.10
C ARG A 294 2.17 -8.29 -17.14
N GLU A 295 0.92 -8.00 -17.46
CA GLU A 295 0.11 -8.76 -18.42
C GLU A 295 0.25 -8.23 -19.86
N SER A 296 1.08 -7.20 -20.07
CA SER A 296 1.23 -6.57 -21.37
C SER A 296 1.91 -7.49 -22.40
N HIS A 297 1.57 -7.29 -23.68
CA HIS A 297 2.26 -7.93 -24.80
C HIS A 297 3.76 -7.62 -24.79
N PHE A 298 4.16 -6.45 -24.27
CA PHE A 298 5.56 -6.10 -24.10
C PHE A 298 6.26 -7.07 -23.15
N ALA A 299 5.72 -7.21 -21.93
CA ALA A 299 6.26 -8.09 -20.91
C ALA A 299 6.32 -9.52 -21.41
N GLU A 300 5.24 -10.02 -22.02
CA GLU A 300 5.19 -11.37 -22.62
C GLU A 300 6.30 -11.57 -23.68
N THR A 301 6.47 -10.59 -24.58
CA THR A 301 7.50 -10.66 -25.63
C THR A 301 8.91 -10.70 -25.03
N VAL A 302 9.21 -9.81 -24.09
CA VAL A 302 10.55 -9.74 -23.46
C VAL A 302 10.84 -11.01 -22.66
N VAL A 303 9.87 -11.52 -21.89
CA VAL A 303 10.01 -12.77 -21.13
C VAL A 303 10.27 -13.94 -22.08
N SER A 304 9.59 -14.03 -23.23
CA SER A 304 9.84 -15.09 -24.20
C SER A 304 11.28 -15.08 -24.77
N LEU A 305 11.89 -13.90 -24.89
CA LEU A 305 13.29 -13.73 -25.30
C LEU A 305 14.25 -14.12 -24.17
N PHE A 306 13.89 -13.78 -22.93
CA PHE A 306 14.63 -14.20 -21.75
C PHE A 306 14.64 -15.72 -21.57
N GLU A 307 13.52 -16.41 -21.82
CA GLU A 307 13.48 -17.87 -21.82
C GLU A 307 14.43 -18.48 -22.86
N ARG A 308 14.54 -17.87 -24.05
CA ARG A 308 15.52 -18.30 -25.07
C ARG A 308 16.95 -18.08 -24.64
N LEU A 309 17.25 -16.94 -24.01
CA LEU A 309 18.56 -16.67 -23.42
C LEU A 309 18.88 -17.64 -22.27
N ASN A 310 17.92 -17.97 -21.41
CA ASN A 310 18.09 -18.95 -20.34
C ASN A 310 18.44 -20.36 -20.88
N LYS A 311 17.86 -20.76 -22.02
CA LYS A 311 18.27 -21.98 -22.74
C LYS A 311 19.70 -21.88 -23.27
N CYS A 312 20.11 -20.72 -23.77
CA CYS A 312 21.49 -20.48 -24.17
C CYS A 312 22.46 -20.62 -23.00
N TYR A 313 22.14 -20.06 -21.83
CA TYR A 313 22.96 -20.20 -20.64
C TYR A 313 23.12 -21.64 -20.18
N SER A 314 22.02 -22.42 -20.19
CA SER A 314 22.08 -23.87 -19.90
C SER A 314 23.00 -24.62 -20.86
N ASN A 315 22.95 -24.28 -22.15
CA ASN A 315 23.83 -24.86 -23.18
C ASN A 315 25.30 -24.44 -22.99
N VAL A 316 25.55 -23.22 -22.50
CA VAL A 316 26.89 -22.73 -22.21
C VAL A 316 27.50 -23.47 -21.02
N GLU A 317 26.72 -23.76 -19.97
CA GLU A 317 27.19 -24.57 -18.84
C GLU A 317 27.61 -25.99 -19.28
N GLU A 318 26.85 -26.61 -20.19
CA GLU A 318 27.19 -27.90 -20.78
C GLU A 318 28.52 -27.84 -21.56
N LEU A 319 28.67 -26.84 -22.42
CA LEU A 319 29.92 -26.62 -23.18
C LEU A 319 31.10 -26.36 -22.25
N PHE A 320 30.91 -25.54 -21.21
CA PHE A 320 31.94 -25.26 -20.21
C PHE A 320 32.40 -26.55 -19.53
N TYR A 321 31.48 -27.36 -19.00
CA TYR A 321 31.80 -28.62 -18.34
C TYR A 321 32.53 -29.59 -19.27
N PHE A 322 32.09 -29.68 -20.52
CA PHE A 322 32.73 -30.55 -21.50
C PHE A 322 34.19 -30.18 -21.76
N PHE A 323 34.48 -28.89 -22.00
CA PHE A 323 35.82 -28.43 -22.31
C PHE A 323 36.75 -28.31 -21.09
N SER A 324 36.20 -28.08 -19.90
CA SER A 324 37.00 -27.91 -18.67
C SER A 324 37.26 -29.21 -17.90
N GLU A 325 36.34 -30.18 -17.95
CA GLU A 325 36.40 -31.39 -17.12
C GLU A 325 36.28 -32.66 -17.97
N GLU A 326 35.17 -32.86 -18.69
CA GLU A 326 34.83 -34.14 -19.33
C GLU A 326 35.90 -34.63 -20.32
N LEU A 327 36.29 -33.77 -21.27
CA LEU A 327 37.29 -34.09 -22.28
C LEU A 327 38.73 -34.10 -21.69
N PRO A 328 39.14 -33.12 -20.85
CA PRO A 328 40.39 -33.19 -20.07
C PRO A 328 40.61 -34.49 -19.27
N ASP A 329 39.57 -34.97 -18.57
CA ASP A 329 39.63 -36.19 -17.77
C ASP A 329 39.81 -37.42 -18.66
N PHE A 330 39.08 -37.48 -19.77
CA PHE A 330 39.25 -38.52 -20.78
C PHE A 330 40.69 -38.55 -21.30
N ILE A 331 41.23 -37.40 -21.70
CA ILE A 331 42.60 -37.28 -22.24
C ILE A 331 43.63 -37.71 -21.18
N SER A 332 43.43 -37.35 -19.92
CA SER A 332 44.32 -37.69 -18.82
C SER A 332 44.36 -39.18 -18.49
N ALA A 333 43.32 -39.93 -18.88
CA ALA A 333 43.24 -41.38 -18.67
C ALA A 333 43.90 -42.22 -19.79
N ILE A 334 44.32 -41.58 -20.89
CA ILE A 334 44.93 -42.27 -22.04
C ILE A 334 46.30 -42.86 -21.66
N GLU A 335 46.55 -44.13 -22.01
CA GLU A 335 47.85 -44.77 -21.79
C GLU A 335 48.93 -44.17 -22.71
N ILE A 336 50.19 -44.10 -22.23
CA ILE A 336 51.28 -43.40 -22.93
C ILE A 336 51.53 -43.93 -24.35
N ASP A 337 51.33 -45.23 -24.57
CA ASP A 337 51.47 -45.88 -25.87
C ASP A 337 50.31 -45.60 -26.85
N GLU A 338 49.17 -45.13 -26.36
CA GLU A 338 48.00 -44.75 -27.18
C GLU A 338 47.99 -43.27 -27.59
N VAL A 339 48.82 -42.42 -26.97
CA VAL A 339 48.90 -40.96 -27.23
C VAL A 339 49.09 -40.62 -28.71
N SER A 340 49.94 -41.35 -29.42
CA SER A 340 50.20 -41.09 -30.85
C SER A 340 48.99 -41.44 -31.73
N HIS A 341 48.23 -42.47 -31.34
CA HIS A 341 46.99 -42.83 -32.01
C HIS A 341 45.92 -41.74 -31.78
N PHE A 342 45.67 -41.36 -30.53
CA PHE A 342 44.71 -40.31 -30.18
C PHE A 342 44.98 -38.99 -30.91
N THR A 343 46.21 -38.50 -30.86
CA THR A 343 46.59 -37.23 -31.54
C THR A 343 46.48 -37.32 -33.06
N THR A 344 46.66 -38.51 -33.66
CA THR A 344 46.42 -38.71 -35.09
C THR A 344 44.94 -38.64 -35.42
N THR A 345 44.09 -39.34 -34.66
CA THR A 345 42.63 -39.29 -34.81
C THR A 345 42.08 -37.88 -34.61
N TRP A 346 42.57 -37.16 -33.60
CA TRP A 346 42.26 -35.75 -33.38
C TRP A 346 42.57 -34.88 -34.61
N ASN A 347 43.77 -35.02 -35.18
CA ASN A 347 44.17 -34.26 -36.36
C ASN A 347 43.38 -34.63 -37.62
N GLU A 348 42.98 -35.89 -37.77
CA GLU A 348 42.12 -36.33 -38.88
C GLU A 348 40.75 -35.65 -38.78
N HIS A 349 40.18 -35.61 -37.58
CA HIS A 349 38.89 -34.97 -37.30
C HIS A 349 38.93 -33.46 -37.54
N PHE A 350 40.02 -32.79 -37.17
CA PHE A 350 40.21 -31.35 -37.36
C PHE A 350 41.06 -30.98 -38.59
N SER A 351 41.15 -31.87 -39.58
CA SER A 351 42.00 -31.67 -40.77
C SER A 351 41.68 -30.40 -41.57
N GLU A 352 40.45 -29.90 -41.49
CA GLU A 352 40.00 -28.66 -42.13
C GLU A 352 40.18 -27.41 -41.26
N ASN A 353 40.51 -27.57 -39.97
CA ASN A 353 40.65 -26.47 -39.01
C ASN A 353 42.09 -26.41 -38.46
N SER A 354 42.93 -25.59 -39.11
CA SER A 354 44.36 -25.49 -38.80
C SER A 354 44.67 -25.15 -37.35
N ASP A 355 43.75 -24.49 -36.66
CA ASP A 355 43.94 -23.99 -35.30
C ASP A 355 43.85 -25.12 -34.25
N PHE A 356 43.34 -26.29 -34.62
CA PHE A 356 43.21 -27.46 -33.75
C PHE A 356 44.25 -28.55 -34.04
N LEU A 357 45.13 -28.39 -35.04
CA LEU A 357 46.13 -29.40 -35.39
C LEU A 357 47.30 -29.40 -34.42
N VAL A 358 47.70 -30.58 -33.95
CA VAL A 358 48.74 -30.76 -32.94
C VAL A 358 49.82 -31.76 -33.36
N GLU A 359 50.98 -31.75 -32.69
CA GLU A 359 52.01 -32.77 -32.92
C GLU A 359 51.53 -34.17 -32.48
N THR A 360 51.92 -35.23 -33.18
CA THR A 360 51.49 -36.61 -32.84
C THR A 360 52.32 -37.24 -31.71
N ASN A 361 52.51 -36.48 -30.62
CA ASN A 361 53.31 -36.83 -29.45
C ASN A 361 52.71 -36.23 -28.15
N ILE A 362 53.37 -36.43 -27.00
CA ILE A 362 52.93 -35.88 -25.70
C ILE A 362 52.84 -34.34 -25.72
N GLY A 363 53.70 -33.66 -26.48
CA GLY A 363 53.62 -32.22 -26.68
C GLY A 363 52.32 -31.78 -27.35
N GLY A 364 51.78 -32.59 -28.27
CA GLY A 364 50.48 -32.31 -28.88
C GLY A 364 49.31 -32.42 -27.91
N ILE A 365 49.38 -33.32 -26.93
CA ILE A 365 48.40 -33.38 -25.84
C ILE A 365 48.38 -32.07 -25.05
N LEU A 366 49.55 -31.50 -24.75
CA LEU A 366 49.63 -30.21 -24.06
C LEU A 366 49.00 -29.08 -24.90
N SER A 367 49.23 -29.08 -26.22
CA SER A 367 48.58 -28.14 -27.13
C SER A 367 47.05 -28.31 -27.16
N ILE A 368 46.53 -29.54 -27.06
CA ILE A 368 45.09 -29.77 -26.93
C ILE A 368 44.59 -29.15 -25.61
N PHE A 369 45.26 -29.39 -24.48
CA PHE A 369 44.88 -28.77 -23.21
C PHE A 369 44.84 -27.23 -23.27
N ASP A 370 45.81 -26.59 -23.93
CA ASP A 370 45.82 -25.13 -24.11
C ASP A 370 44.57 -24.65 -24.89
N VAL A 371 44.17 -25.39 -25.94
CA VAL A 371 42.96 -25.08 -26.73
C VAL A 371 41.70 -25.28 -25.89
N LEU A 372 41.63 -26.37 -25.12
CA LEU A 372 40.50 -26.68 -24.24
C LEU A 372 40.34 -25.63 -23.14
N GLU A 373 41.44 -25.23 -22.51
CA GLU A 373 41.45 -24.15 -21.50
C GLU A 373 40.95 -22.84 -22.11
N SER A 374 41.45 -22.47 -23.30
CA SER A 374 40.98 -21.26 -24.00
C SER A 374 39.47 -21.31 -24.30
N LYS A 375 38.95 -22.47 -24.72
CA LYS A 375 37.51 -22.67 -24.99
C LYS A 375 36.68 -22.65 -23.71
N ALA A 376 37.14 -23.28 -22.64
CA ALA A 376 36.49 -23.24 -21.34
C ALA A 376 36.38 -21.79 -20.84
N VAL A 377 37.44 -20.99 -20.97
CA VAL A 377 37.41 -19.56 -20.59
C VAL A 377 36.39 -18.76 -21.41
N GLU A 378 36.15 -19.07 -22.68
CA GLU A 378 35.10 -18.40 -23.48
C GLU A 378 33.69 -18.65 -22.91
N TYR A 379 33.44 -19.86 -22.39
CA TYR A 379 32.15 -20.30 -21.86
C TYR A 379 31.98 -20.11 -20.35
N ASP A 380 33.04 -19.71 -19.65
CA ASP A 380 32.94 -19.39 -18.23
C ASP A 380 32.10 -18.13 -18.02
N LEU A 381 30.84 -18.34 -17.66
CA LEU A 381 29.91 -17.29 -17.27
C LEU A 381 29.66 -17.27 -15.75
N SER A 382 30.55 -17.89 -14.95
CA SER A 382 30.39 -17.95 -13.48
C SER A 382 30.35 -16.57 -12.81
N GLU A 383 30.92 -15.55 -13.46
CA GLU A 383 30.89 -14.14 -13.04
C GLU A 383 29.63 -13.37 -13.50
N TYR A 384 28.67 -13.99 -14.20
CA TYR A 384 27.46 -13.35 -14.72
C TYR A 384 26.12 -14.01 -14.30
N GLU A 385 25.10 -13.19 -14.01
CA GLU A 385 23.78 -13.68 -13.56
C GLU A 385 23.06 -14.25 -14.77
N ASN A 386 23.13 -15.57 -14.93
CA ASN A 386 22.66 -16.26 -16.13
C ASN A 386 21.25 -16.84 -15.95
N SER A 387 20.44 -16.22 -15.10
CA SER A 387 19.04 -16.60 -14.89
C SER A 387 18.19 -15.34 -15.00
N LEU A 388 17.65 -15.13 -16.19
CA LEU A 388 16.71 -14.05 -16.45
C LEU A 388 15.34 -14.38 -15.86
N PRO A 389 14.57 -13.35 -15.44
CA PRO A 389 13.31 -13.56 -14.77
C PRO A 389 12.22 -14.08 -15.72
N ASP A 390 11.29 -14.86 -15.16
CA ASP A 390 10.13 -15.41 -15.87
C ASP A 390 8.94 -14.42 -15.91
N SER A 391 9.11 -13.22 -15.36
CA SER A 391 8.14 -12.12 -15.40
C SER A 391 8.86 -10.78 -15.49
N LEU A 392 8.28 -9.81 -16.19
CA LEU A 392 8.82 -8.45 -16.29
C LEU A 392 7.96 -7.50 -15.44
N GLU A 393 8.59 -6.86 -14.47
CA GLU A 393 7.99 -5.83 -13.63
C GLU A 393 8.40 -4.44 -14.12
N TYR A 394 7.51 -3.45 -13.98
CA TYR A 394 7.85 -2.08 -14.35
C TYR A 394 8.87 -1.49 -13.36
N GLY A 395 9.88 -0.79 -13.87
CA GLY A 395 10.94 -0.18 -13.06
C GLY A 395 12.12 -1.12 -12.75
N ASP A 396 12.02 -2.41 -13.09
CA ASP A 396 13.12 -3.35 -12.94
C ASP A 396 14.21 -3.09 -13.98
N ASN A 397 15.45 -2.95 -13.51
CA ASN A 397 16.63 -2.93 -14.39
C ASN A 397 17.09 -4.36 -14.64
N VAL A 398 16.85 -4.88 -15.84
CA VAL A 398 17.22 -6.26 -16.19
C VAL A 398 18.58 -6.26 -16.90
N CYS A 399 19.57 -6.93 -16.31
CA CYS A 399 20.88 -7.12 -16.91
C CYS A 399 21.03 -8.54 -17.48
N PHE A 400 21.62 -8.67 -18.66
CA PHE A 400 21.92 -9.98 -19.27
C PHE A 400 23.20 -9.94 -20.10
N CYS A 401 23.75 -11.12 -20.37
CA CYS A 401 24.97 -11.30 -21.16
C CYS A 401 24.66 -11.96 -22.51
N GLY A 402 25.18 -11.38 -23.59
CA GLY A 402 25.13 -11.98 -24.91
C GLY A 402 26.49 -12.53 -25.35
N LYS A 403 26.61 -12.73 -26.66
CA LYS A 403 27.83 -13.21 -27.32
C LYS A 403 29.08 -12.43 -26.87
N GLY A 404 30.16 -13.15 -26.60
CA GLY A 404 31.45 -12.56 -26.22
C GLY A 404 31.45 -11.90 -24.84
N LYS A 405 30.54 -12.31 -23.95
CA LYS A 405 30.39 -11.78 -22.58
C LYS A 405 30.05 -10.28 -22.55
N ILE A 406 29.40 -9.77 -23.60
CA ILE A 406 28.93 -8.38 -23.63
C ILE A 406 27.70 -8.27 -22.74
N LYS A 407 27.77 -7.38 -21.75
CA LYS A 407 26.66 -7.06 -20.86
C LYS A 407 25.70 -6.06 -21.50
N TYR A 408 24.41 -6.32 -21.37
CA TYR A 408 23.30 -5.47 -21.77
C TYR A 408 22.44 -5.13 -20.55
N THR A 409 21.74 -4.00 -20.58
CA THR A 409 20.85 -3.58 -19.49
C THR A 409 19.60 -2.92 -20.06
N LEU A 410 18.45 -3.52 -19.80
CA LEU A 410 17.14 -2.91 -20.02
C LEU A 410 16.83 -2.00 -18.82
N LYS A 411 16.49 -0.74 -19.07
CA LYS A 411 16.10 0.24 -18.06
C LYS A 411 14.79 0.90 -18.43
N MET A 412 13.99 1.18 -17.41
CA MET A 412 12.75 1.95 -17.50
C MET A 412 12.88 3.21 -16.64
N ASP A 413 12.11 4.24 -16.96
CA ASP A 413 12.02 5.44 -16.16
C ASP A 413 11.44 5.19 -14.75
N GLU A 414 11.65 6.15 -13.85
CA GLU A 414 10.97 6.17 -12.55
C GLU A 414 9.46 6.39 -12.78
N LEU A 415 8.65 5.64 -12.03
CA LEU A 415 7.19 5.73 -12.12
C LEU A 415 6.70 7.02 -11.45
N TYR A 416 6.52 8.07 -12.26
CA TYR A 416 5.84 9.29 -11.85
C TYR A 416 4.64 9.54 -12.74
N LEU A 417 3.46 9.21 -12.21
CA LEU A 417 2.19 9.41 -12.87
C LEU A 417 1.50 10.64 -12.28
N SER A 418 1.12 11.58 -13.13
CA SER A 418 0.33 12.75 -12.73
C SER A 418 -1.07 12.35 -12.24
N CYS A 419 -1.65 11.32 -12.87
CA CYS A 419 -3.03 10.89 -12.66
C CYS A 419 -4.04 12.04 -12.79
N ASP A 420 -3.77 12.98 -13.70
CA ASP A 420 -4.67 14.11 -13.96
C ASP A 420 -5.84 13.67 -14.85
N ASN A 421 -7.06 14.09 -14.52
CA ASN A 421 -8.26 13.79 -15.32
C ASN A 421 -8.10 14.33 -16.76
N GLY A 422 -8.17 13.45 -17.76
CA GLY A 422 -7.92 13.78 -19.17
C GLY A 422 -6.46 14.11 -19.52
N GLY A 423 -5.54 13.94 -18.56
CA GLY A 423 -4.12 14.10 -18.75
C GLY A 423 -3.47 12.92 -19.47
N SER A 424 -2.18 13.03 -19.69
CA SER A 424 -1.36 11.96 -20.27
C SER A 424 0.06 12.01 -19.76
N ASP A 425 0.67 10.85 -19.58
CA ASP A 425 2.08 10.71 -19.22
C ASP A 425 2.84 9.83 -20.21
N GLN A 426 4.15 9.99 -20.24
CA GLN A 426 5.05 9.18 -21.05
C GLN A 426 6.18 8.63 -20.17
N LEU A 427 6.45 7.34 -20.32
CA LEU A 427 7.48 6.62 -19.58
C LEU A 427 8.49 6.02 -20.55
N ASP A 428 9.76 6.42 -20.50
CA ASP A 428 10.76 5.94 -21.43
C ASP A 428 11.35 4.59 -21.02
N ILE A 429 11.76 3.80 -22.02
CA ILE A 429 12.41 2.51 -21.87
C ILE A 429 13.61 2.45 -22.82
N CYS A 430 14.77 2.02 -22.32
CA CYS A 430 16.01 1.98 -23.09
C CYS A 430 16.80 0.71 -22.83
N LEU A 431 17.40 0.16 -23.90
CA LEU A 431 18.35 -0.94 -23.83
C LEU A 431 19.77 -0.40 -24.05
N PHE A 432 20.64 -0.63 -23.08
CA PHE A 432 22.03 -0.17 -23.10
C PHE A 432 23.01 -1.33 -23.25
N ASN A 433 24.16 -1.07 -23.89
CA ASN A 433 25.33 -1.95 -23.84
C ASN A 433 26.23 -1.62 -22.63
N SER A 434 27.31 -2.41 -22.46
CA SER A 434 28.34 -2.22 -21.43
C SER A 434 29.04 -0.85 -21.42
N ARG A 435 28.91 -0.04 -22.50
CA ARG A 435 29.44 1.32 -22.60
C ARG A 435 28.38 2.40 -22.33
N ASN A 436 27.19 2.01 -21.85
CA ASN A 436 26.01 2.87 -21.74
C ASN A 436 25.58 3.51 -23.08
N GLU A 437 25.88 2.88 -24.21
CA GLU A 437 25.34 3.31 -25.50
C GLU A 437 23.96 2.68 -25.69
N SER A 438 22.98 3.50 -26.09
CA SER A 438 21.62 3.06 -26.40
C SER A 438 21.61 2.22 -27.68
N LEU A 439 21.07 1.01 -27.58
CA LEU A 439 20.92 0.05 -28.68
C LEU A 439 19.47 -0.06 -29.17
N GLY A 440 18.53 0.34 -28.33
CA GLY A 440 17.10 0.34 -28.62
C GLY A 440 16.38 1.26 -27.64
N GLU A 441 15.46 2.06 -28.16
CA GLU A 441 14.67 3.02 -27.41
C GLU A 441 13.19 2.74 -27.67
N GLY A 442 12.37 2.99 -26.65
CA GLY A 442 10.93 2.91 -26.70
C GLY A 442 10.31 3.67 -25.55
N TYR A 443 8.99 3.76 -25.54
CA TYR A 443 8.25 4.45 -24.48
C TYR A 443 6.86 3.85 -24.32
N ILE A 444 6.26 4.06 -23.16
CA ILE A 444 4.85 3.78 -22.87
C ILE A 444 4.13 5.12 -22.83
N SER A 445 3.03 5.24 -23.57
CA SER A 445 2.13 6.41 -23.50
C SER A 445 0.89 6.04 -22.71
N ILE A 446 0.57 6.83 -21.71
CA ILE A 446 -0.59 6.64 -20.83
C ILE A 446 -1.54 7.80 -21.04
N THR A 447 -2.80 7.51 -21.31
CA THR A 447 -3.90 8.49 -21.35
C THR A 447 -4.91 8.10 -20.28
N TYR A 448 -5.15 8.98 -19.30
CA TYR A 448 -6.03 8.67 -18.16
C TYR A 448 -7.52 8.70 -18.51
N GLY A 449 -7.86 9.24 -19.68
CA GLY A 449 -9.23 9.47 -20.10
C GLY A 449 -9.97 10.48 -19.24
N PHE A 450 -11.15 10.91 -19.69
CA PHE A 450 -12.07 11.72 -18.93
C PHE A 450 -13.49 11.52 -19.44
N VAL A 451 -14.46 11.89 -18.62
CA VAL A 451 -15.86 11.96 -19.02
C VAL A 451 -16.47 13.22 -18.43
N ASP A 452 -17.15 13.99 -19.26
CA ASP A 452 -17.97 15.13 -18.86
C ASP A 452 -19.43 14.81 -19.14
N PHE A 453 -20.29 14.98 -18.15
CA PHE A 453 -21.74 14.85 -18.31
C PHE A 453 -22.38 16.20 -18.63
N ASP A 454 -23.35 16.21 -19.54
CA ASP A 454 -24.17 17.38 -19.83
C ASP A 454 -25.27 17.59 -18.78
N ASP A 455 -25.97 18.73 -18.88
CA ASP A 455 -27.05 19.10 -17.96
C ASP A 455 -28.24 18.10 -17.97
N GLU A 456 -28.32 17.22 -18.97
CA GLU A 456 -29.32 16.15 -19.09
C GLU A 456 -28.82 14.80 -18.54
N GLY A 457 -27.57 14.75 -18.06
CA GLY A 457 -26.91 13.55 -17.53
C GLY A 457 -26.43 12.59 -18.63
N ASN A 458 -26.35 13.03 -19.88
CA ASN A 458 -25.74 12.26 -20.96
C ASN A 458 -24.25 12.57 -21.06
N VAL A 459 -23.48 11.66 -21.64
CA VAL A 459 -22.06 11.91 -21.93
C VAL A 459 -21.95 13.03 -22.97
N GLY A 460 -21.30 14.12 -22.59
CA GLY A 460 -20.98 15.27 -23.42
C GLY A 460 -19.68 15.06 -24.18
N ASP A 461 -18.55 15.44 -23.56
CA ASP A 461 -17.21 15.18 -24.07
C ASP A 461 -16.56 14.05 -23.27
N ALA A 462 -15.78 13.22 -23.94
CA ALA A 462 -15.13 12.09 -23.29
C ALA A 462 -13.87 11.67 -24.05
N CYS A 463 -12.89 11.17 -23.31
CA CYS A 463 -11.72 10.50 -23.83
C CYS A 463 -11.57 9.16 -23.13
N ASP A 464 -11.33 8.12 -23.92
CA ASP A 464 -11.04 6.80 -23.38
C ASP A 464 -9.70 6.79 -22.64
N GLU A 465 -9.58 5.88 -21.68
CA GLU A 465 -8.33 5.50 -21.04
C GLU A 465 -7.58 4.54 -21.97
N ASP A 466 -6.27 4.76 -22.15
CA ASP A 466 -5.44 3.92 -23.02
C ASP A 466 -3.98 3.87 -22.55
N ILE A 467 -3.34 2.71 -22.76
CA ILE A 467 -1.93 2.47 -22.48
C ILE A 467 -1.29 1.88 -23.73
N GLU A 468 -0.50 2.68 -24.44
CA GLU A 468 0.14 2.30 -25.70
C GLU A 468 1.64 2.01 -25.51
N TYR A 469 2.09 0.84 -25.99
CA TYR A 469 3.47 0.38 -25.87
C TYR A 469 4.24 0.60 -27.17
N ASN A 470 5.08 1.64 -27.22
CA ASN A 470 5.93 1.99 -28.36
C ASN A 470 7.35 1.43 -28.18
N ILE A 471 7.48 0.10 -28.32
CA ILE A 471 8.64 -0.69 -27.82
C ILE A 471 9.41 -1.47 -28.89
N THR A 472 9.04 -1.36 -30.17
CA THR A 472 9.59 -2.20 -31.25
C THR A 472 11.11 -2.11 -31.38
N GLY A 473 11.69 -0.94 -31.08
CA GLY A 473 13.14 -0.75 -31.09
C GLY A 473 13.87 -1.61 -30.06
N ILE A 474 13.27 -1.76 -28.87
CA ILE A 474 13.83 -2.56 -27.77
C ILE A 474 13.70 -4.05 -28.09
N THR A 475 12.50 -4.51 -28.44
CA THR A 475 12.26 -5.95 -28.69
C THR A 475 13.10 -6.47 -29.85
N SER A 476 13.24 -5.68 -30.92
CA SER A 476 14.11 -6.02 -32.05
C SER A 476 15.59 -6.07 -31.66
N ALA A 477 16.05 -5.16 -30.80
CA ALA A 477 17.43 -5.15 -30.34
C ALA A 477 17.75 -6.38 -29.47
N ILE A 478 16.84 -6.76 -28.56
CA ILE A 478 16.99 -7.97 -27.74
C ILE A 478 16.98 -9.21 -28.62
N GLU A 479 16.04 -9.34 -29.56
CA GLU A 479 15.95 -10.48 -30.51
C GLU A 479 17.28 -10.70 -31.26
N ASN A 480 17.87 -9.62 -31.79
CA ASN A 480 19.17 -9.72 -32.49
C ASN A 480 20.28 -10.26 -31.57
N ILE A 481 20.32 -9.80 -30.31
CA ILE A 481 21.31 -10.28 -29.33
C ILE A 481 21.10 -11.77 -29.02
N VAL A 482 19.84 -12.20 -28.85
CA VAL A 482 19.50 -13.62 -28.61
C VAL A 482 19.94 -14.47 -29.81
N GLN A 483 19.58 -14.07 -31.01
CA GLN A 483 19.89 -14.83 -32.23
C GLN A 483 21.41 -14.98 -32.44
N GLU A 484 22.18 -13.89 -32.29
CA GLU A 484 23.64 -13.96 -32.41
C GLU A 484 24.28 -14.92 -31.40
N PHE A 485 23.68 -15.06 -30.23
CA PHE A 485 24.19 -15.94 -29.19
C PHE A 485 23.80 -17.41 -29.45
N GLU A 486 22.55 -17.66 -29.86
CA GLU A 486 22.07 -18.98 -30.29
C GLU A 486 22.96 -19.56 -31.41
N GLU A 487 23.25 -18.78 -32.45
CA GLU A 487 24.09 -19.18 -33.59
C GLU A 487 25.52 -19.58 -33.14
N ARG A 488 26.09 -18.85 -32.17
CA ARG A 488 27.44 -19.13 -31.64
C ARG A 488 27.47 -20.45 -30.88
N ILE A 489 26.45 -20.71 -30.07
CA ILE A 489 26.36 -21.91 -29.22
C ILE A 489 26.12 -23.15 -30.07
N GLU A 490 25.21 -23.07 -31.04
CA GLU A 490 24.90 -24.19 -31.94
C GLU A 490 26.15 -24.67 -32.69
N THR A 491 26.99 -23.73 -33.14
CA THR A 491 28.25 -24.04 -33.82
C THR A 491 29.18 -24.89 -32.95
N ASP A 492 29.32 -24.59 -31.66
CA ASP A 492 30.22 -25.33 -30.77
C ASP A 492 29.57 -26.61 -30.21
N LYS A 493 28.24 -26.68 -30.12
CA LYS A 493 27.53 -27.93 -29.80
C LYS A 493 27.76 -29.01 -30.85
N ILE A 494 27.79 -28.63 -32.13
CA ILE A 494 28.14 -29.57 -33.22
C ILE A 494 29.53 -30.16 -33.00
N ILE A 495 30.50 -29.34 -32.56
CA ILE A 495 31.88 -29.80 -32.27
C ILE A 495 31.88 -30.77 -31.07
N LEU A 496 31.14 -30.43 -30.00
CA LEU A 496 31.01 -31.29 -28.81
C LEU A 496 30.45 -32.68 -29.18
N GLU A 497 29.34 -32.74 -29.91
CA GLU A 497 28.71 -34.01 -30.30
C GLU A 497 29.63 -34.87 -31.16
N GLN A 498 30.37 -34.25 -32.08
CA GLN A 498 31.35 -34.94 -32.91
C GLN A 498 32.47 -35.56 -32.06
N LEU A 499 33.00 -34.81 -31.09
CA LEU A 499 34.05 -35.29 -30.20
C LEU A 499 33.57 -36.43 -29.29
N LYS A 500 32.35 -36.33 -28.75
CA LYS A 500 31.74 -37.41 -27.96
C LYS A 500 31.57 -38.69 -28.77
N ALA A 501 31.12 -38.58 -30.01
CA ALA A 501 30.95 -39.72 -30.90
C ALA A 501 32.29 -40.38 -31.31
N GLU A 502 33.30 -39.57 -31.66
CA GLU A 502 34.59 -40.08 -32.14
C GLU A 502 35.39 -40.76 -31.01
N PHE A 503 35.39 -40.16 -29.82
CA PHE A 503 36.17 -40.66 -28.68
C PHE A 503 35.35 -41.52 -27.70
N ASN A 504 34.05 -41.69 -27.98
CA ASN A 504 33.13 -42.54 -27.21
C ASN A 504 33.10 -42.16 -25.72
N ILE A 505 33.02 -40.84 -25.49
CA ILE A 505 32.99 -40.16 -24.17
C ILE A 505 31.58 -40.16 -23.60
#